data_AF-A0A165LCD7-F1
#
_entry.id   AF-A0A165LCD7-F1
#
_cell.length_a   1.000
_cell.length_b   1.000
_cell.length_c   1.000
_cell.angle_alpha   90.00
_cell.angle_beta   90.00
_cell.angle_gamma   90.00
#
_symmetry.space_group_name_H-M   'P 1'
#
loop_
_entity.id
_entity.type
_entity.pdbx_description
1 polymer ?
#
loop_
_entity_poly.entity_id
_entity_poly.type
_entity_poly.pdbx_seq_one_letter_code
_entity_poly.pdbx_strand_id
1 'polypeptide(L)'
;MSDRIQQSPANDGIREVSKNLPAVGLVATESNAEWIAAEILRIHSRAHQAIVTAAVDADLQALTFARWLDAEVVLPSGNWAETDTPRERLRLFAKQAGYPGLLYHGEEKGSVNLSASREALENTEKFTVEARLEPVTEPDPTVMVGIPAYNEASTIGAVVESAKNYVDTVLVVDDGSTDDTVEVAAAAGATVYEHDRNIGYGGALNSIFDQASRGDADYLVILDADGQHDPSDIPELIEQQRKSGAEVVIGNRFDEDADTEMPLYRRFGLFAVNLMTNLSLGILKPANQISDTQSGFRAYSTEAITSLAEDNSIGDQMDASTNILYHAHSNGYQITEVPTTIDYDVETSNNLGPVEHGLTLVGNIIRTVEREHPIMLLGVPGVSCVLIGFVFTYLTMFNYLQSGTFPLGHALASTTFTIIGILAAFTGIILHSLELYRQ
;
A
#
# COMPACT_ATOMS: atom_id res chain seq x y z
N MET A 1 -33.77 7.33 24.59
CA MET A 1 -34.11 6.66 23.31
C MET A 1 -35.26 7.43 22.70
N SER A 2 -35.14 7.79 21.42
CA SER A 2 -36.02 8.69 20.65
C SER A 2 -35.69 10.17 20.79
N ASP A 3 -34.90 10.68 19.83
CA ASP A 3 -34.94 12.05 19.25
C ASP A 3 -33.62 12.48 18.53
N ARG A 4 -32.91 11.55 17.87
CA ARG A 4 -31.73 11.88 17.06
C ARG A 4 -31.64 11.15 15.71
N ILE A 5 -32.77 10.93 15.05
CA ILE A 5 -32.79 10.48 13.65
C ILE A 5 -33.74 11.39 12.87
N GLN A 6 -33.34 12.65 12.69
CA GLN A 6 -33.97 13.58 11.75
C GLN A 6 -32.93 14.63 11.33
N GLN A 7 -31.80 14.15 10.83
CA GLN A 7 -31.01 14.92 9.88
C GLN A 7 -30.88 14.03 8.66
N SER A 8 -31.67 14.38 7.64
CA SER A 8 -31.52 13.85 6.29
C SER A 8 -30.07 14.07 5.87
N PRO A 9 -29.34 13.06 5.35
CA PRO A 9 -28.03 13.32 4.78
C PRO A 9 -28.20 14.39 3.70
N ALA A 10 -27.30 15.37 3.72
CA ALA A 10 -27.24 16.40 2.70
C ALA A 10 -27.13 15.72 1.33
N ASN A 11 -28.00 16.13 0.42
CA ASN A 11 -28.18 15.58 -0.91
C ASN A 11 -27.05 16.07 -1.85
N ASP A 12 -25.78 15.77 -1.52
CA ASP A 12 -24.61 16.40 -2.15
C ASP A 12 -24.06 15.67 -3.39
N GLY A 13 -24.65 14.53 -3.80
CA GLY A 13 -24.18 13.77 -4.97
C GLY A 13 -25.08 13.80 -6.20
N ILE A 14 -26.40 13.93 -6.03
CA ILE A 14 -27.37 13.74 -7.11
C ILE A 14 -28.03 15.08 -7.42
N ARG A 15 -27.67 15.67 -8.57
CA ARG A 15 -28.28 16.90 -9.06
C ARG A 15 -29.74 16.64 -9.42
N GLU A 16 -30.61 17.62 -9.15
CA GLU A 16 -32.02 17.55 -9.58
C GLU A 16 -32.09 17.42 -11.11
N VAL A 17 -32.81 16.41 -11.59
CA VAL A 17 -32.87 16.08 -13.01
C VAL A 17 -33.60 17.18 -13.80
N SER A 18 -33.01 17.61 -14.90
CA SER A 18 -33.53 18.71 -15.72
C SER A 18 -34.27 18.21 -16.95
N LYS A 19 -35.53 18.64 -17.11
CA LYS A 19 -36.31 18.41 -18.33
C LYS A 19 -35.84 19.22 -19.54
N ASN A 20 -34.92 20.18 -19.34
CA ASN A 20 -34.36 20.98 -20.42
C ASN A 20 -33.14 20.31 -21.09
N LEU A 21 -32.71 19.15 -20.60
CA LEU A 21 -31.62 18.36 -21.16
C LEU A 21 -32.17 17.14 -21.91
N PRO A 22 -31.47 16.61 -22.93
CA PRO A 22 -31.89 15.39 -23.60
C PRO A 22 -31.90 14.22 -22.61
N ALA A 23 -32.85 13.30 -22.77
CA ALA A 23 -32.88 12.10 -21.96
C ALA A 23 -31.87 11.06 -22.47
N VAL A 24 -31.43 10.16 -21.61
CA VAL A 24 -30.54 9.06 -21.95
C VAL A 24 -31.34 7.76 -21.91
N GLY A 25 -31.42 7.08 -23.06
CA GLY A 25 -32.13 5.83 -23.22
C GLY A 25 -31.19 4.64 -23.07
N LEU A 26 -31.43 3.80 -22.08
CA LEU A 26 -30.66 2.58 -21.79
C LEU A 26 -31.49 1.32 -22.10
N VAL A 27 -30.81 0.25 -22.50
CA VAL A 27 -31.43 -1.05 -22.76
C VAL A 27 -30.93 -2.08 -21.74
N ALA A 28 -31.84 -2.60 -20.92
CA ALA A 28 -31.57 -3.68 -20.00
C ALA A 28 -31.54 -5.04 -20.73
N THR A 29 -30.53 -5.86 -20.41
CA THR A 29 -30.33 -7.24 -20.87
C THR A 29 -30.26 -8.18 -19.66
N GLU A 30 -30.07 -9.48 -19.87
CA GLU A 30 -29.96 -10.45 -18.76
C GLU A 30 -28.66 -10.30 -17.93
N SER A 31 -27.61 -9.68 -18.48
CA SER A 31 -26.28 -9.64 -17.86
C SER A 31 -25.86 -8.26 -17.33
N ASN A 32 -26.63 -7.20 -17.57
CA ASN A 32 -26.16 -5.82 -17.38
C ASN A 32 -26.79 -5.05 -16.21
N ALA A 33 -27.39 -5.73 -15.23
CA ALA A 33 -28.12 -5.09 -14.14
C ALA A 33 -27.25 -4.13 -13.30
N GLU A 34 -26.04 -4.56 -12.91
CA GLU A 34 -25.10 -3.74 -12.13
C GLU A 34 -24.61 -2.52 -12.94
N TRP A 35 -24.30 -2.74 -14.22
CA TRP A 35 -23.89 -1.67 -15.12
C TRP A 35 -25.02 -0.64 -15.32
N ILE A 36 -26.28 -1.07 -15.51
CA ILE A 36 -27.45 -0.18 -15.60
C ILE A 36 -27.57 0.68 -14.34
N ALA A 37 -27.40 0.09 -13.16
CA ALA A 37 -27.48 0.82 -11.90
C ALA A 37 -26.39 1.90 -11.81
N ALA A 38 -25.14 1.54 -12.09
CA ALA A 38 -24.01 2.49 -12.10
C ALA A 38 -24.20 3.60 -13.14
N GLU A 39 -24.72 3.26 -14.32
CA GLU A 39 -24.93 4.22 -15.41
C GLU A 39 -26.04 5.23 -15.09
N ILE A 40 -27.14 4.79 -14.46
CA ILE A 40 -28.21 5.69 -14.02
C ILE A 40 -27.68 6.73 -13.02
N LEU A 41 -26.87 6.30 -12.06
CA LEU A 41 -26.24 7.21 -11.09
C LEU A 41 -25.35 8.25 -11.79
N ARG A 42 -24.55 7.85 -12.78
CA ARG A 42 -23.72 8.76 -13.59
C ARG A 42 -24.55 9.74 -14.42
N ILE A 43 -25.69 9.31 -14.96
CA ILE A 43 -26.61 10.16 -15.73
C ILE A 43 -27.25 11.21 -14.81
N HIS A 44 -27.74 10.80 -13.65
CA HIS A 44 -28.44 11.66 -12.70
C HIS A 44 -27.50 12.67 -12.00
N SER A 45 -26.25 12.28 -11.68
CA SER A 45 -25.26 13.22 -11.13
C SER A 45 -24.95 14.39 -12.09
N ARG A 46 -25.16 14.18 -13.40
CA ARG A 46 -25.02 15.20 -14.46
C ARG A 46 -26.36 15.82 -14.88
N ALA A 47 -27.41 15.70 -14.06
CA ALA A 47 -28.75 16.28 -14.22
C ALA A 47 -29.54 15.84 -15.47
N HIS A 48 -29.15 14.75 -16.13
CA HIS A 48 -29.93 14.16 -17.23
C HIS A 48 -30.92 13.12 -16.67
N GLN A 49 -32.01 12.84 -17.38
CA GLN A 49 -32.94 11.77 -17.00
C GLN A 49 -32.54 10.46 -17.69
N ALA A 50 -32.40 9.39 -16.91
CA ALA A 50 -32.31 8.05 -17.46
C ALA A 50 -33.69 7.46 -17.76
N ILE A 51 -33.84 6.83 -18.92
CA ILE A 51 -35.03 6.09 -19.36
C ILE A 51 -34.58 4.68 -19.74
N VAL A 52 -35.14 3.66 -19.10
CA VAL A 52 -34.69 2.27 -19.27
C VAL A 52 -35.80 1.44 -19.88
N THR A 53 -35.47 0.65 -20.91
CA THR A 53 -36.37 -0.38 -21.48
C THR A 53 -35.70 -1.74 -21.44
N ALA A 54 -36.49 -2.81 -21.38
CA ALA A 54 -36.01 -4.17 -21.57
C ALA A 54 -35.77 -4.52 -23.04
N ALA A 55 -34.74 -5.32 -23.32
CA ALA A 55 -34.68 -6.22 -24.47
C ALA A 55 -35.73 -7.33 -24.35
N VAL A 56 -36.01 -8.05 -25.44
CA VAL A 56 -37.11 -9.05 -25.55
C VAL A 56 -37.13 -10.06 -24.39
N ASP A 57 -35.97 -10.35 -23.81
CA ASP A 57 -35.74 -11.35 -22.75
C ASP A 57 -35.11 -10.78 -21.47
N ALA A 58 -35.29 -9.50 -21.13
CA ALA A 58 -34.50 -8.88 -20.06
C ALA A 58 -34.86 -9.31 -18.62
N ASP A 59 -33.84 -9.33 -17.76
CA ASP A 59 -33.94 -9.58 -16.32
C ASP A 59 -34.79 -8.53 -15.58
N LEU A 60 -35.63 -9.00 -14.66
CA LEU A 60 -36.42 -8.17 -13.75
C LEU A 60 -35.54 -7.32 -12.82
N GLN A 61 -34.30 -7.74 -12.53
CA GLN A 61 -33.41 -7.03 -11.62
C GLN A 61 -32.99 -5.65 -12.15
N ALA A 62 -32.53 -5.57 -13.41
CA ALA A 62 -32.10 -4.32 -14.02
C ALA A 62 -33.24 -3.26 -14.04
N LEU A 63 -34.45 -3.68 -14.36
CA LEU A 63 -35.64 -2.81 -14.33
C LEU A 63 -36.04 -2.42 -12.89
N THR A 64 -35.78 -3.29 -11.92
CA THR A 64 -36.04 -3.01 -10.50
C THR A 64 -35.06 -1.95 -9.98
N PHE A 65 -33.76 -2.10 -10.27
CA PHE A 65 -32.76 -1.08 -9.96
C PHE A 65 -33.09 0.25 -10.63
N ALA A 66 -33.52 0.22 -11.90
CA ALA A 66 -33.92 1.44 -12.60
C ALA A 66 -35.03 2.20 -11.85
N ARG A 67 -36.05 1.49 -11.34
CA ARG A 67 -37.11 2.13 -10.54
C ARG A 67 -36.62 2.64 -9.19
N TRP A 68 -35.72 1.92 -8.52
CA TRP A 68 -35.17 2.34 -7.23
C TRP A 68 -34.27 3.58 -7.34
N LEU A 69 -33.65 3.78 -8.51
CA LEU A 69 -32.77 4.91 -8.78
C LEU A 69 -33.47 6.07 -9.50
N ASP A 70 -34.82 6.12 -9.43
CA ASP A 70 -35.66 7.16 -10.05
C ASP A 70 -35.49 7.30 -11.58
N ALA A 71 -35.10 6.22 -12.27
CA ALA A 71 -35.14 6.19 -13.73
C ALA A 71 -36.54 5.83 -14.25
N GLU A 72 -36.91 6.42 -15.39
CA GLU A 72 -38.20 6.16 -16.04
C GLU A 72 -38.16 4.80 -16.74
N VAL A 73 -39.07 3.90 -16.41
CA VAL A 73 -39.07 2.54 -16.97
C VAL A 73 -40.17 2.37 -18.01
N VAL A 74 -39.76 2.02 -19.23
CA VAL A 74 -40.66 1.75 -20.37
C VAL A 74 -40.67 0.25 -20.65
N LEU A 75 -41.83 -0.38 -20.50
CA LEU A 75 -41.99 -1.81 -20.77
C LEU A 75 -42.43 -2.06 -22.23
N PRO A 76 -42.06 -3.21 -22.82
CA PRO A 76 -42.58 -3.61 -24.13
C PRO A 76 -44.10 -3.71 -24.09
N SER A 77 -44.77 -3.21 -25.12
CA SER A 77 -46.18 -3.50 -25.32
C SER A 77 -46.30 -4.96 -25.75
N GLY A 78 -47.13 -5.78 -25.11
CA GLY A 78 -47.21 -7.23 -25.39
C GLY A 78 -47.57 -7.65 -26.84
N ASN A 79 -47.70 -6.69 -27.77
CA ASN A 79 -47.78 -6.89 -29.21
C ASN A 79 -46.40 -6.63 -29.85
N TRP A 80 -45.63 -7.69 -30.07
CA TRP A 80 -44.33 -7.67 -30.74
C TRP A 80 -44.47 -7.40 -32.25
N ALA A 81 -44.93 -6.21 -32.62
CA ALA A 81 -44.89 -5.75 -34.00
C ALA A 81 -43.42 -5.59 -34.44
N GLU A 82 -43.11 -5.81 -35.73
CA GLU A 82 -41.76 -5.57 -36.30
C GLU A 82 -41.23 -4.14 -36.07
N THR A 83 -42.09 -3.20 -35.68
CA THR A 83 -41.75 -1.81 -35.36
C THR A 83 -41.43 -1.56 -33.88
N ASP A 84 -41.63 -2.52 -32.97
CA ASP A 84 -41.42 -2.36 -31.52
C ASP A 84 -39.96 -2.64 -31.11
N THR A 85 -39.04 -1.79 -31.60
CA THR A 85 -37.62 -1.85 -31.20
C THR A 85 -37.37 -1.09 -29.88
N PRO A 86 -36.42 -1.52 -29.03
CA PRO A 86 -36.06 -0.78 -27.80
C PRO A 86 -35.77 0.70 -28.04
N ARG A 87 -35.05 1.00 -29.13
CA ARG A 87 -34.77 2.36 -29.58
C ARG A 87 -36.02 3.18 -29.84
N GLU A 88 -36.99 2.60 -30.53
CA GLU A 88 -38.23 3.31 -30.89
C GLU A 88 -39.12 3.54 -29.67
N ARG A 89 -39.19 2.58 -28.73
CA ARG A 89 -39.89 2.75 -27.44
C ARG A 89 -39.35 3.94 -26.65
N LEU A 90 -38.03 3.97 -26.47
CA LEU A 90 -37.36 5.05 -25.75
C LEU A 90 -37.59 6.39 -26.46
N ARG A 91 -37.53 6.42 -27.80
CA ARG A 91 -37.74 7.63 -28.61
C ARG A 91 -39.16 8.18 -28.45
N LEU A 92 -40.17 7.32 -28.54
CA LEU A 92 -41.57 7.71 -28.42
C LEU A 92 -41.88 8.23 -27.01
N PHE A 93 -41.40 7.53 -25.99
CA PHE A 93 -41.57 7.96 -24.60
C PHE A 93 -40.88 9.30 -24.34
N ALA A 94 -39.63 9.46 -24.77
CA ALA A 94 -38.88 10.70 -24.58
C ALA A 94 -39.57 11.91 -25.24
N LYS A 95 -40.13 11.73 -26.45
CA LYS A 95 -40.94 12.75 -27.12
C LYS A 95 -42.21 13.09 -26.35
N GLN A 96 -42.93 12.08 -25.88
CA GLN A 96 -44.20 12.27 -25.16
C GLN A 96 -43.98 12.93 -23.80
N ALA A 97 -42.88 12.62 -23.13
CA ALA A 97 -42.49 13.20 -21.83
C ALA A 97 -41.93 14.64 -21.94
N GLY A 98 -41.69 15.12 -23.16
CA GLY A 98 -41.31 16.51 -23.46
C GLY A 98 -39.80 16.78 -23.45
N TYR A 99 -38.95 15.75 -23.59
CA TYR A 99 -37.50 15.96 -23.65
C TYR A 99 -37.08 16.55 -25.00
N PRO A 100 -36.03 17.39 -25.05
CA PRO A 100 -35.54 18.01 -26.28
C PRO A 100 -34.87 17.03 -27.25
N GLY A 101 -34.45 15.85 -26.77
CA GLY A 101 -33.92 14.77 -27.60
C GLY A 101 -33.59 13.52 -26.77
N LEU A 102 -33.08 12.49 -27.46
CA LEU A 102 -32.71 11.19 -26.87
C LEU A 102 -31.28 10.80 -27.26
N LEU A 103 -30.45 10.56 -26.25
CA LEU A 103 -29.15 9.90 -26.38
C LEU A 103 -29.37 8.40 -26.17
N TYR A 104 -29.29 7.61 -27.24
CA TYR A 104 -29.58 6.19 -27.20
C TYR A 104 -28.31 5.37 -26.96
N HIS A 105 -28.33 4.48 -25.97
CA HIS A 105 -27.28 3.50 -25.72
C HIS A 105 -27.89 2.11 -25.55
N GLY A 106 -27.69 1.27 -26.58
CA GLY A 106 -28.23 -0.09 -26.63
C GLY A 106 -27.20 -1.20 -26.40
N GLU A 107 -25.95 -0.87 -26.11
CA GLU A 107 -24.86 -1.83 -25.90
C GLU A 107 -24.42 -1.86 -24.45
N GLU A 108 -23.81 -2.95 -24.00
CA GLU A 108 -23.36 -3.16 -22.61
C GLU A 108 -21.93 -2.62 -22.35
N LYS A 109 -21.27 -2.04 -23.35
CA LYS A 109 -19.86 -1.64 -23.25
C LYS A 109 -19.71 -0.13 -23.19
N GLY A 110 -19.05 0.38 -22.15
CA GLY A 110 -18.71 1.80 -21.97
C GLY A 110 -19.71 2.57 -21.10
N SER A 111 -19.33 3.77 -20.67
CA SER A 111 -20.21 4.76 -20.04
C SER A 111 -20.60 5.80 -21.09
N VAL A 112 -21.78 6.42 -20.96
CA VAL A 112 -22.21 7.49 -21.86
C VAL A 112 -21.41 8.77 -21.57
N ASN A 113 -20.61 9.21 -22.54
CA ASN A 113 -20.01 10.55 -22.51
C ASN A 113 -21.09 11.58 -22.85
N LEU A 114 -21.75 12.12 -21.82
CA LEU A 114 -22.89 13.03 -22.00
C LEU A 114 -22.52 14.30 -22.77
N SER A 115 -21.36 14.89 -22.51
CA SER A 115 -20.91 16.11 -23.17
C SER A 115 -20.76 15.91 -24.68
N ALA A 116 -20.00 14.89 -25.09
CA ALA A 116 -19.76 14.58 -26.50
C ALA A 116 -21.03 14.08 -27.20
N SER A 117 -21.89 13.34 -26.48
CA SER A 117 -23.18 12.87 -27.00
C SER A 117 -24.17 14.03 -27.23
N ARG A 118 -24.20 15.01 -26.32
CA ARG A 118 -25.04 16.21 -26.45
C ARG A 118 -24.60 17.07 -27.62
N GLU A 119 -23.30 17.29 -27.76
CA GLU A 119 -22.73 17.99 -28.91
C GLU A 119 -23.10 17.29 -30.24
N ALA A 120 -23.06 15.95 -30.27
CA ALA A 120 -23.49 15.19 -31.45
C ALA A 120 -24.98 15.36 -31.78
N LEU A 121 -25.84 15.48 -30.74
CA LEU A 121 -27.26 15.75 -30.89
C LEU A 121 -27.54 17.18 -31.37
N GLU A 122 -26.85 18.18 -30.82
CA GLU A 122 -26.97 19.59 -31.23
C GLU A 122 -26.54 19.82 -32.69
N ASN A 123 -25.59 19.03 -33.18
CA ASN A 123 -25.09 19.09 -34.56
C ASN A 123 -25.95 18.33 -35.58
N THR A 124 -27.15 17.89 -35.21
CA THR A 124 -28.02 17.07 -36.06
C THR A 124 -29.48 17.46 -35.89
N GLU A 125 -30.27 17.43 -36.98
CA GLU A 125 -31.72 17.71 -36.93
C GLU A 125 -32.55 16.52 -36.40
N LYS A 126 -31.91 15.39 -36.08
CA LYS A 126 -32.56 14.18 -35.58
C LYS A 126 -32.83 14.32 -34.09
N PHE A 127 -33.99 13.83 -33.67
CA PHE A 127 -34.34 13.74 -32.25
C PHE A 127 -33.51 12.71 -31.47
N THR A 128 -32.91 11.73 -32.16
CA THR A 128 -32.19 10.62 -31.53
C THR A 128 -30.82 10.46 -32.15
N VAL A 129 -29.79 10.37 -31.30
CA VAL A 129 -28.39 10.13 -31.68
C VAL A 129 -27.85 8.97 -30.84
N GLU A 130 -26.94 8.17 -31.42
CA GLU A 130 -26.19 7.15 -30.67
C GLU A 130 -25.29 7.85 -29.65
N ALA A 131 -25.36 7.42 -28.40
CA ALA A 131 -24.47 7.88 -27.36
C ALA A 131 -23.01 7.65 -27.75
N ARG A 132 -22.18 8.69 -27.64
CA ARG A 132 -20.72 8.55 -27.65
C ARG A 132 -20.29 7.98 -26.31
N LEU A 133 -19.40 7.00 -26.36
CA LEU A 133 -19.01 6.23 -25.19
C LEU A 133 -17.63 6.67 -24.70
N GLU A 134 -17.47 6.73 -23.39
CA GLU A 134 -16.19 6.81 -22.70
C GLU A 134 -15.92 5.45 -22.01
N PRO A 135 -14.66 5.01 -21.89
CA PRO A 135 -14.35 3.86 -21.05
C PRO A 135 -14.89 4.10 -19.64
N VAL A 136 -15.46 3.07 -19.01
CA VAL A 136 -15.82 3.13 -17.60
C VAL A 136 -14.51 3.22 -16.82
N THR A 137 -14.07 4.42 -16.49
CA THR A 137 -13.04 4.62 -15.48
C THR A 137 -13.71 4.32 -14.14
N GLU A 138 -13.24 3.29 -13.45
CA GLU A 138 -13.46 3.20 -12.01
C GLU A 138 -13.04 4.54 -11.38
N PRO A 139 -13.67 4.97 -10.27
CA PRO A 139 -13.15 6.13 -9.54
C PRO A 139 -11.64 5.96 -9.36
N ASP A 140 -10.88 7.03 -9.56
CA ASP A 140 -9.43 6.97 -9.37
C ASP A 140 -9.18 6.47 -7.94
N PRO A 141 -8.31 5.46 -7.78
CA PRO A 141 -8.06 4.87 -6.46
C PRO A 141 -7.46 5.94 -5.55
N THR A 142 -7.94 5.98 -4.31
CA THR A 142 -7.52 6.96 -3.31
C THR A 142 -6.15 6.59 -2.76
N VAL A 143 -5.18 7.48 -2.92
CA VAL A 143 -3.82 7.31 -2.42
C VAL A 143 -3.62 8.17 -1.18
N MET A 144 -3.24 7.51 -0.09
CA MET A 144 -2.80 8.17 1.14
C MET A 144 -1.29 8.00 1.30
N VAL A 145 -0.58 9.05 1.71
CA VAL A 145 0.77 8.92 2.27
C VAL A 145 0.70 9.06 3.79
N GLY A 146 1.37 8.16 4.49
CA GLY A 146 1.56 8.18 5.94
C GLY A 146 3.01 8.51 6.27
N ILE A 147 3.22 9.53 7.09
CA ILE A 147 4.54 10.02 7.48
C ILE A 147 4.68 9.93 9.01
N PRO A 148 5.44 8.98 9.55
CA PRO A 148 5.79 8.98 10.96
C PRO A 148 6.82 10.08 11.23
N ALA A 149 6.58 10.92 12.24
CA ALA A 149 7.42 12.06 12.58
C ALA A 149 7.74 12.13 14.07
N TYR A 150 8.97 12.49 14.42
CA TYR A 150 9.39 12.77 15.79
C TYR A 150 10.54 13.80 15.81
N ASN A 151 10.25 15.03 16.23
CA ASN A 151 11.16 16.18 16.21
C ASN A 151 11.77 16.47 14.81
N GLU A 152 10.91 16.58 13.80
CA GLU A 152 11.26 16.77 12.39
C GLU A 152 10.78 18.13 11.85
N ALA A 153 10.67 19.15 12.72
CA ALA A 153 10.12 20.46 12.34
C ALA A 153 10.88 21.15 11.19
N SER A 154 12.16 20.83 10.99
CA SER A 154 13.00 21.39 9.93
C SER A 154 12.71 20.85 8.52
N THR A 155 12.17 19.63 8.43
CA THR A 155 12.10 18.82 7.19
C THR A 155 10.66 18.54 6.81
N ILE A 156 9.79 18.27 7.80
CA ILE A 156 8.42 17.78 7.58
C ILE A 156 7.59 18.67 6.66
N GLY A 157 7.74 20.00 6.76
CA GLY A 157 6.99 20.94 5.93
C GLY A 157 7.26 20.74 4.43
N ALA A 158 8.53 20.60 4.05
CA ALA A 158 8.92 20.39 2.66
C ALA A 158 8.48 19.01 2.14
N VAL A 159 8.58 17.98 2.99
CA VAL A 159 8.13 16.62 2.64
C VAL A 159 6.62 16.60 2.37
N VAL A 160 5.82 17.22 3.24
CA VAL A 160 4.36 17.34 3.08
C VAL A 160 4.01 18.12 1.81
N GLU A 161 4.63 19.27 1.58
CA GLU A 161 4.37 20.09 0.38
C GLU A 161 4.70 19.34 -0.92
N SER A 162 5.79 18.57 -0.93
CA SER A 162 6.17 17.77 -2.08
C SER A 162 5.20 16.60 -2.31
N ALA A 163 4.89 15.83 -1.26
CA ALA A 163 4.04 14.64 -1.35
C ALA A 163 2.61 14.95 -1.83
N LYS A 164 2.04 16.11 -1.44
CA LYS A 164 0.69 16.56 -1.85
C LYS A 164 0.51 16.67 -3.37
N ASN A 165 1.59 16.72 -4.15
CA ASN A 165 1.48 16.75 -5.60
C ASN A 165 1.17 15.38 -6.21
N TYR A 166 1.26 14.30 -5.43
CA TYR A 166 1.20 12.93 -5.91
C TYR A 166 0.14 12.06 -5.23
N VAL A 167 -0.52 12.56 -4.18
CA VAL A 167 -1.49 11.80 -3.36
C VAL A 167 -2.72 12.64 -3.02
N ASP A 168 -3.82 11.97 -2.67
CA ASP A 168 -5.08 12.61 -2.28
C ASP A 168 -5.04 13.12 -0.83
N THR A 169 -4.39 12.36 0.05
CA THR A 169 -4.30 12.69 1.49
C THR A 169 -2.89 12.48 2.01
N VAL A 170 -2.41 13.45 2.79
CA VAL A 170 -1.19 13.35 3.58
C VAL A 170 -1.57 13.23 5.05
N LEU A 171 -1.22 12.12 5.67
CA LEU A 171 -1.34 11.87 7.10
C LEU A 171 0.05 11.93 7.72
N VAL A 172 0.23 12.83 8.69
CA VAL A 172 1.42 12.85 9.55
C VAL A 172 1.02 12.28 10.92
N VAL A 173 1.72 11.25 11.36
CA VAL A 173 1.60 10.74 12.73
C VAL A 173 2.77 11.26 13.54
N ASP A 174 2.49 12.20 14.43
CA ASP A 174 3.47 12.76 15.36
C ASP A 174 3.60 11.86 16.60
N ASP A 175 4.80 11.33 16.83
CA ASP A 175 5.11 10.44 17.94
C ASP A 175 5.51 11.22 19.21
N GLY A 176 4.73 12.23 19.57
CA GLY A 176 4.92 13.04 20.78
C GLY A 176 6.15 13.95 20.72
N SER A 177 6.27 14.71 19.63
CA SER A 177 7.34 15.69 19.44
C SER A 177 7.34 16.80 20.50
N THR A 178 8.49 17.44 20.66
CA THR A 178 8.69 18.56 21.61
C THR A 178 9.04 19.88 20.91
N ASP A 179 9.16 19.85 19.60
CA ASP A 179 9.38 21.00 18.72
C ASP A 179 8.10 21.33 17.93
N ASP A 180 8.21 22.22 16.94
CA ASP A 180 7.07 22.71 16.15
C ASP A 180 6.63 21.74 15.03
N THR A 181 6.95 20.43 15.12
CA THR A 181 6.67 19.43 14.05
C THR A 181 5.19 19.40 13.67
N VAL A 182 4.30 19.38 14.67
CA VAL A 182 2.84 19.34 14.48
C VAL A 182 2.35 20.59 13.77
N GLU A 183 2.77 21.77 14.22
CA GLU A 183 2.37 23.06 13.65
C GLU A 183 2.85 23.20 12.20
N VAL A 184 4.09 22.81 11.91
CA VAL A 184 4.67 22.88 10.57
C VAL A 184 3.96 21.91 9.61
N ALA A 185 3.71 20.67 10.03
CA ALA A 185 2.99 19.68 9.22
C ALA A 185 1.56 20.13 8.90
N ALA A 186 0.84 20.63 9.91
CA ALA A 186 -0.52 21.14 9.74
C ALA A 186 -0.55 22.37 8.83
N ALA A 187 0.41 23.29 8.97
CA ALA A 187 0.52 24.48 8.12
C ALA A 187 0.82 24.14 6.65
N ALA A 188 1.61 23.09 6.39
CA ALA A 188 1.85 22.54 5.06
C ALA A 188 0.61 21.83 4.47
N GLY A 189 -0.41 21.57 5.30
CA GLY A 189 -1.70 21.03 4.90
C GLY A 189 -1.80 19.51 4.98
N ALA A 190 -1.05 18.87 5.88
CA ALA A 190 -1.28 17.49 6.29
C ALA A 190 -2.42 17.40 7.32
N THR A 191 -3.09 16.25 7.34
CA THR A 191 -3.85 15.80 8.51
C THR A 191 -2.85 15.29 9.54
N VAL A 192 -2.91 15.79 10.78
CA VAL A 192 -1.97 15.39 11.83
C VAL A 192 -2.69 14.58 12.91
N TYR A 193 -2.11 13.44 13.27
CA TYR A 193 -2.52 12.61 14.39
C TYR A 193 -1.38 12.57 15.42
N GLU A 194 -1.64 13.04 16.63
CA GLU A 194 -0.61 13.25 17.66
C GLU A 194 -0.73 12.19 18.76
N HIS A 195 0.41 11.60 19.13
CA HIS A 195 0.53 10.75 20.31
C HIS A 195 0.81 11.58 21.57
N ASP A 196 0.18 11.23 22.69
CA ASP A 196 0.41 11.88 24.00
C ASP A 196 1.88 11.81 24.48
N ARG A 197 2.64 10.85 23.95
CA ARG A 197 4.06 10.60 24.24
C ARG A 197 4.68 9.81 23.10
N ASN A 198 6.00 9.87 23.01
CA ASN A 198 6.76 8.97 22.14
C ASN A 198 6.53 7.50 22.55
N ILE A 199 5.94 6.75 21.62
CA ILE A 199 5.72 5.29 21.74
C ILE A 199 6.60 4.50 20.76
N GLY A 200 7.33 5.18 19.88
CA GLY A 200 8.29 4.60 18.93
C GLY A 200 7.76 4.55 17.50
N TYR A 201 8.70 4.37 16.56
CA TYR A 201 8.43 4.31 15.13
C TYR A 201 7.37 3.26 14.75
N GLY A 202 7.42 2.07 15.36
CA GLY A 202 6.42 1.02 15.13
C GLY A 202 5.03 1.43 15.63
N GLY A 203 4.96 2.13 16.77
CA GLY A 203 3.71 2.71 17.26
C GLY A 203 3.12 3.76 16.31
N ALA A 204 3.96 4.61 15.71
CA ALA A 204 3.55 5.56 14.69
C ALA A 204 3.02 4.84 13.43
N LEU A 205 3.70 3.80 12.95
CA LEU A 205 3.24 2.98 11.82
C LEU A 205 1.90 2.31 12.11
N ASN A 206 1.71 1.74 13.30
CA ASN A 206 0.44 1.11 13.68
C ASN A 206 -0.72 2.12 13.64
N SER A 207 -0.49 3.34 14.13
CA SER A 207 -1.47 4.43 14.02
C SER A 207 -1.73 4.82 12.57
N ILE A 208 -0.71 4.84 11.70
CA ILE A 208 -0.91 5.08 10.26
C ILE A 208 -1.80 4.00 9.64
N PHE A 209 -1.53 2.71 9.88
CA PHE A 209 -2.35 1.62 9.35
C PHE A 209 -3.79 1.70 9.85
N ASP A 210 -4.02 1.98 11.14
CA ASP A 210 -5.36 2.17 11.71
C ASP A 210 -6.09 3.35 11.06
N GLN A 211 -5.43 4.49 10.89
CA GLN A 211 -6.05 5.66 10.24
C GLN A 211 -6.32 5.42 8.75
N ALA A 212 -5.39 4.79 8.03
CA ALA A 212 -5.57 4.46 6.61
C ALA A 212 -6.71 3.45 6.40
N SER A 213 -6.81 2.44 7.26
CA SER A 213 -7.89 1.46 7.23
C SER A 213 -9.26 2.12 7.49
N ARG A 214 -9.35 3.05 8.45
CA ARG A 214 -10.59 3.79 8.72
C ARG A 214 -10.96 4.82 7.64
N GLY A 215 -9.95 5.30 6.91
CA GLY A 215 -10.10 6.26 5.81
C GLY A 215 -10.45 5.61 4.48
N ASP A 216 -10.60 4.28 4.43
CA ASP A 216 -10.86 3.50 3.21
C ASP A 216 -9.86 3.80 2.08
N ALA A 217 -8.56 3.96 2.40
CA ALA A 217 -7.53 4.21 1.40
C ALA A 217 -7.30 2.96 0.51
N ASP A 218 -7.31 3.13 -0.80
CA ASP A 218 -7.01 2.06 -1.76
C ASP A 218 -5.52 1.71 -1.74
N TYR A 219 -4.68 2.73 -1.58
CA TYR A 219 -3.24 2.61 -1.43
C TYR A 219 -2.72 3.47 -0.29
N LEU A 220 -1.82 2.90 0.51
CA LEU A 220 -1.06 3.60 1.53
C LEU A 220 0.42 3.57 1.18
N VAL A 221 1.06 4.73 1.12
CA VAL A 221 2.51 4.84 0.99
C VAL A 221 3.11 5.35 2.29
N ILE A 222 4.10 4.66 2.84
CA ILE A 222 4.87 5.13 3.98
C ILE A 222 6.08 5.90 3.48
N LEU A 223 6.31 7.09 4.04
CA LEU A 223 7.42 7.96 3.68
C LEU A 223 8.06 8.51 4.96
N ASP A 224 9.39 8.52 5.03
CA ASP A 224 10.09 9.06 6.20
C ASP A 224 10.07 10.61 6.23
N ALA A 225 10.00 11.18 7.43
CA ALA A 225 9.91 12.63 7.64
C ALA A 225 11.23 13.40 7.39
N ASP A 226 12.36 12.70 7.24
CA ASP A 226 13.70 13.30 7.10
C ASP A 226 14.00 13.85 5.69
N GLY A 227 13.14 13.56 4.71
CA GLY A 227 13.26 14.03 3.34
C GLY A 227 14.31 13.30 2.48
N GLN A 228 14.82 12.14 2.93
CA GLN A 228 15.79 11.36 2.14
C GLN A 228 15.19 10.71 0.90
N HIS A 229 13.89 10.38 0.94
CA HIS A 229 13.16 9.77 -0.16
C HIS A 229 12.47 10.86 -0.99
N ASP A 230 12.56 10.78 -2.31
CA ASP A 230 11.85 11.70 -3.21
C ASP A 230 10.37 11.27 -3.34
N PRO A 231 9.40 12.11 -2.92
CA PRO A 231 7.98 11.80 -3.10
C PRO A 231 7.55 11.66 -4.56
N SER A 232 8.37 12.11 -5.52
CA SER A 232 8.11 11.95 -6.95
C SER A 232 8.14 10.49 -7.42
N ASP A 233 8.70 9.57 -6.63
CA ASP A 233 8.69 8.12 -6.87
C ASP A 233 7.35 7.47 -6.49
N ILE A 234 6.48 8.14 -5.71
CA ILE A 234 5.19 7.60 -5.25
C ILE A 234 4.32 7.05 -6.40
N PRO A 235 4.09 7.80 -7.51
CA PRO A 235 3.28 7.30 -8.62
C PRO A 235 3.83 6.01 -9.25
N GLU A 236 5.15 5.81 -9.24
CA GLU A 236 5.75 4.59 -9.78
C GLU A 236 5.48 3.39 -8.86
N LEU A 237 5.61 3.55 -7.53
CA LEU A 237 5.27 2.50 -6.57
C LEU A 237 3.80 2.06 -6.75
N ILE A 238 2.87 3.01 -6.84
CA ILE A 238 1.44 2.73 -7.03
C ILE A 238 1.18 2.05 -8.37
N GLU A 239 1.79 2.52 -9.45
CA GLU A 239 1.59 1.92 -10.78
C GLU A 239 2.13 0.49 -10.85
N GLN A 240 3.27 0.22 -10.21
CA GLN A 240 3.83 -1.13 -10.12
C GLN A 240 2.97 -2.03 -9.23
N GLN A 241 2.45 -1.50 -8.12
CA GLN A 241 1.51 -2.21 -7.27
C GLN A 241 0.26 -2.63 -8.05
N ARG A 242 -0.32 -1.68 -8.80
CA ARG A 242 -1.49 -1.91 -9.65
C ARG A 242 -1.23 -2.94 -10.75
N LYS A 243 -0.06 -2.90 -11.40
CA LYS A 243 0.31 -3.85 -12.47
C LYS A 243 0.57 -5.27 -11.96
N SER A 244 1.27 -5.36 -10.83
CA SER A 244 1.68 -6.65 -10.25
C SER A 244 0.55 -7.32 -9.46
N GLY A 245 -0.36 -6.52 -8.91
CA GLY A 245 -1.34 -6.97 -7.93
C GLY A 245 -0.73 -7.26 -6.56
N ALA A 246 0.50 -6.79 -6.29
CA ALA A 246 1.20 -7.06 -5.05
C ALA A 246 0.58 -6.33 -3.84
N GLU A 247 0.50 -7.00 -2.70
CA GLU A 247 -0.02 -6.37 -1.48
C GLU A 247 1.02 -5.42 -0.85
N VAL A 248 2.32 -5.67 -1.10
CA VAL A 248 3.41 -4.80 -0.64
C VAL A 248 4.37 -4.49 -1.79
N VAL A 249 4.69 -3.22 -1.97
CA VAL A 249 5.73 -2.75 -2.88
C VAL A 249 6.80 -1.99 -2.11
N ILE A 250 8.06 -2.31 -2.33
CA ILE A 250 9.20 -1.74 -1.60
C ILE A 250 10.06 -0.91 -2.54
N GLY A 251 10.36 0.34 -2.16
CA GLY A 251 11.39 1.14 -2.81
C GLY A 251 12.77 0.56 -2.53
N ASN A 252 13.46 0.08 -3.56
CA ASN A 252 14.75 -0.59 -3.49
C ASN A 252 15.90 0.36 -3.88
N ARG A 253 16.75 0.65 -2.89
CA ARG A 253 17.94 1.53 -3.03
C ARG A 253 19.13 0.84 -3.72
N PHE A 254 19.07 -0.48 -3.86
CA PHE A 254 20.18 -1.30 -4.36
C PHE A 254 19.97 -1.77 -5.79
N ASP A 255 18.89 -1.34 -6.43
CA ASP A 255 18.64 -1.61 -7.83
C ASP A 255 19.72 -0.94 -8.72
N GLU A 256 20.02 -1.53 -9.88
CA GLU A 256 21.03 -0.99 -10.80
C GLU A 256 20.59 0.34 -11.40
N ASP A 257 19.27 0.56 -11.49
CA ASP A 257 18.67 1.80 -11.99
C ASP A 257 18.43 2.85 -10.88
N ALA A 258 18.77 2.55 -9.62
CA ALA A 258 18.65 3.50 -8.52
C ALA A 258 19.83 4.50 -8.50
N ASP A 259 19.55 5.81 -8.45
CA ASP A 259 20.58 6.84 -8.32
C ASP A 259 20.93 7.01 -6.83
N THR A 260 21.92 6.26 -6.34
CA THR A 260 22.24 6.22 -4.90
C THR A 260 23.76 6.17 -4.66
N GLU A 261 24.34 7.28 -4.19
CA GLU A 261 25.76 7.32 -3.78
C GLU A 261 25.94 6.82 -2.34
N MET A 262 25.99 5.49 -2.16
CA MET A 262 26.16 4.88 -0.82
C MET A 262 27.63 4.56 -0.48
N PRO A 263 28.13 4.93 0.72
CA PRO A 263 29.43 4.49 1.19
C PRO A 263 29.54 2.96 1.31
N LEU A 264 30.70 2.39 0.90
CA LEU A 264 30.91 0.94 0.83
C LEU A 264 30.66 0.19 2.15
N TYR A 265 30.97 0.80 3.30
CA TYR A 265 30.72 0.17 4.60
C TYR A 265 29.23 0.04 4.92
N ARG A 266 28.41 1.02 4.52
CA ARG A 266 26.95 0.99 4.69
C ARG A 266 26.34 -0.06 3.78
N ARG A 267 26.85 -0.17 2.55
CA ARG A 267 26.44 -1.21 1.59
C ARG A 267 26.70 -2.62 2.13
N PHE A 268 27.87 -2.87 2.71
CA PHE A 268 28.17 -4.18 3.32
C PHE A 268 27.29 -4.47 4.54
N GLY A 269 27.06 -3.47 5.40
CA GLY A 269 26.21 -3.61 6.57
C GLY A 269 24.76 -3.95 6.22
N LEU A 270 24.17 -3.21 5.26
CA LEU A 270 22.82 -3.47 4.78
C LEU A 270 22.70 -4.81 4.05
N PHE A 271 23.72 -5.20 3.26
CA PHE A 271 23.78 -6.55 2.69
C PHE A 271 23.69 -7.64 3.76
N ALA A 272 24.45 -7.49 4.86
CA ALA A 272 24.40 -8.45 5.96
C ALA A 272 22.99 -8.51 6.57
N VAL A 273 22.40 -7.35 6.91
CA VAL A 273 21.03 -7.24 7.46
C VAL A 273 20.02 -7.91 6.53
N ASN A 274 20.01 -7.55 5.24
CA ASN A 274 19.09 -8.12 4.25
C ASN A 274 19.25 -9.63 4.14
N LEU A 275 20.48 -10.15 4.13
CA LEU A 275 20.72 -11.59 4.14
C LEU A 275 20.12 -12.25 5.38
N MET A 276 20.36 -11.71 6.57
CA MET A 276 19.83 -12.29 7.82
C MET A 276 18.31 -12.23 7.91
N THR A 277 17.70 -11.11 7.50
CA THR A 277 16.23 -10.97 7.46
C THR A 277 15.61 -11.94 6.46
N ASN A 278 16.17 -12.11 5.27
CA ASN A 278 15.68 -13.12 4.33
C ASN A 278 15.81 -14.54 4.89
N LEU A 279 16.92 -14.85 5.57
CA LEU A 279 17.11 -16.14 6.22
C LEU A 279 16.12 -16.36 7.37
N SER A 280 15.77 -15.34 8.15
CA SER A 280 14.80 -15.45 9.25
C SER A 280 13.38 -15.66 8.74
N LEU A 281 13.05 -15.10 7.57
CA LEU A 281 11.80 -15.35 6.84
C LEU A 281 11.79 -16.72 6.15
N GLY A 282 12.88 -17.50 6.19
CA GLY A 282 12.99 -18.79 5.52
C GLY A 282 13.24 -18.69 4.00
N ILE A 283 13.56 -17.51 3.50
CA ILE A 283 13.80 -17.22 2.09
C ILE A 283 15.26 -17.54 1.75
N LEU A 284 15.47 -18.77 1.27
CA LEU A 284 16.79 -19.29 0.90
C LEU A 284 17.13 -19.12 -0.59
N LYS A 285 16.12 -18.94 -1.44
CA LYS A 285 16.31 -18.85 -2.89
C LYS A 285 16.59 -17.39 -3.28
N PRO A 286 17.69 -17.10 -3.99
CA PRO A 286 18.02 -15.73 -4.41
C PRO A 286 16.91 -15.04 -5.20
N ALA A 287 16.16 -15.79 -6.02
CA ALA A 287 15.09 -15.24 -6.85
C ALA A 287 13.87 -14.72 -6.07
N ASN A 288 13.77 -15.04 -4.78
CA ASN A 288 12.66 -14.61 -3.92
C ASN A 288 13.14 -13.69 -2.78
N GLN A 289 14.44 -13.35 -2.77
CA GLN A 289 15.00 -12.49 -1.72
C GLN A 289 14.52 -11.07 -1.91
N ILE A 290 14.19 -10.43 -0.80
CA ILE A 290 13.92 -8.99 -0.74
C ILE A 290 15.27 -8.29 -0.68
N SER A 291 15.55 -7.46 -1.67
CA SER A 291 16.83 -6.77 -1.86
C SER A 291 17.04 -5.66 -0.84
N ASP A 292 15.98 -4.93 -0.46
CA ASP A 292 16.03 -3.89 0.57
C ASP A 292 15.00 -4.09 1.70
N THR A 293 15.33 -4.94 2.66
CA THR A 293 14.44 -5.23 3.80
C THR A 293 14.28 -4.06 4.78
N GLN A 294 15.11 -3.03 4.67
CA GLN A 294 15.18 -1.91 5.60
C GLN A 294 14.66 -0.61 4.99
N SER A 295 14.17 -0.64 3.75
CA SER A 295 13.46 0.49 3.15
C SER A 295 12.21 0.83 3.94
N GLY A 296 12.11 2.09 4.39
CA GLY A 296 10.90 2.67 4.97
C GLY A 296 9.90 3.10 3.90
N PHE A 297 10.38 3.31 2.66
CA PHE A 297 9.55 3.72 1.54
C PHE A 297 8.83 2.50 0.93
N ARG A 298 7.56 2.33 1.30
CA ARG A 298 6.75 1.15 0.96
C ARG A 298 5.33 1.55 0.62
N ALA A 299 4.73 0.88 -0.36
CA ALA A 299 3.31 0.97 -0.68
C ALA A 299 2.55 -0.30 -0.29
N TYR A 300 1.32 -0.14 0.17
CA TYR A 300 0.46 -1.19 0.71
C TYR A 300 -0.92 -1.13 0.05
N SER A 301 -1.47 -2.29 -0.31
CA SER A 301 -2.83 -2.42 -0.82
C SER A 301 -3.85 -2.35 0.32
N THR A 302 -5.13 -2.14 -0.01
CA THR A 302 -6.24 -2.21 0.96
C THR A 302 -6.23 -3.48 1.82
N GLU A 303 -5.89 -4.63 1.23
CA GLU A 303 -5.80 -5.90 1.95
C GLU A 303 -4.67 -5.87 2.99
N ALA A 304 -3.47 -5.42 2.62
CA ALA A 304 -2.35 -5.27 3.56
C ALA A 304 -2.63 -4.20 4.62
N ILE A 305 -3.24 -3.07 4.25
CA ILE A 305 -3.60 -2.01 5.20
C ILE A 305 -4.51 -2.57 6.28
N THR A 306 -5.56 -3.29 5.89
CA THR A 306 -6.56 -3.82 6.81
C THR A 306 -5.97 -4.89 7.73
N SER A 307 -5.19 -5.82 7.17
CA SER A 307 -4.58 -6.90 7.97
C SER A 307 -3.51 -6.40 8.93
N LEU A 308 -2.70 -5.41 8.53
CA LEU A 308 -1.71 -4.78 9.39
C LEU A 308 -2.37 -3.94 10.50
N ALA A 309 -3.47 -3.25 10.21
CA ALA A 309 -4.22 -2.51 11.22
C ALA A 309 -4.84 -3.42 12.30
N GLU A 310 -5.19 -4.66 11.96
CA GLU A 310 -5.73 -5.66 12.90
C GLU A 310 -4.64 -6.44 13.65
N ASP A 311 -3.39 -6.39 13.19
CA ASP A 311 -2.29 -7.16 13.74
C ASP A 311 -1.62 -6.46 14.93
N ASN A 312 -2.04 -6.88 16.13
CA ASN A 312 -1.45 -6.41 17.39
C ASN A 312 -0.04 -6.96 17.67
N SER A 313 0.52 -7.80 16.80
CA SER A 313 1.89 -8.34 16.92
C SER A 313 2.96 -7.47 16.27
N ILE A 314 2.56 -6.42 15.52
CA ILE A 314 3.51 -5.42 15.02
C ILE A 314 4.00 -4.60 16.21
N GLY A 315 5.24 -4.88 16.64
CA GLY A 315 5.88 -4.20 17.77
C GLY A 315 5.91 -2.68 17.65
N ASP A 316 6.08 -1.99 18.77
CA ASP A 316 6.07 -0.53 18.88
C ASP A 316 7.40 0.15 18.50
N GLN A 317 8.44 -0.64 18.21
CA GLN A 317 9.82 -0.17 18.06
C GLN A 317 10.35 -0.36 16.62
N MET A 318 11.66 -0.17 16.40
CA MET A 318 12.29 -0.21 15.07
C MET A 318 12.18 -1.56 14.34
N ASP A 319 11.86 -2.64 15.04
CA ASP A 319 11.62 -3.97 14.48
C ASP A 319 10.32 -4.04 13.66
N ALA A 320 9.46 -3.01 13.71
CA ALA A 320 8.23 -2.93 12.94
C ALA A 320 8.44 -3.20 11.43
N SER A 321 9.52 -2.67 10.83
CA SER A 321 9.83 -2.90 9.42
C SER A 321 10.04 -4.38 9.09
N THR A 322 10.65 -5.14 10.01
CA THR A 322 10.87 -6.60 9.89
C THR A 322 9.59 -7.37 10.24
N ASN A 323 8.83 -6.95 11.24
CA ASN A 323 7.55 -7.55 11.62
C ASN A 323 6.51 -7.44 10.49
N ILE A 324 6.47 -6.32 9.76
CA ILE A 324 5.63 -6.16 8.56
C ILE A 324 6.01 -7.18 7.48
N LEU A 325 7.31 -7.45 7.26
CA LEU A 325 7.73 -8.47 6.29
C LEU A 325 7.38 -9.89 6.76
N TYR A 326 7.45 -10.16 8.06
CA TYR A 326 6.99 -11.41 8.65
C TYR A 326 5.47 -11.58 8.47
N HIS A 327 4.69 -10.52 8.73
CA HIS A 327 3.25 -10.48 8.50
C HIS A 327 2.91 -10.76 7.03
N ALA A 328 3.59 -10.10 6.10
CA ALA A 328 3.41 -10.32 4.67
C ALA A 328 3.72 -11.77 4.29
N HIS A 329 4.84 -12.31 4.79
CA HIS A 329 5.20 -13.71 4.56
C HIS A 329 4.17 -14.69 5.17
N SER A 330 3.66 -14.43 6.37
CA SER A 330 2.68 -15.31 7.02
C SER A 330 1.30 -15.30 6.34
N ASN A 331 0.92 -14.18 5.74
CA ASN A 331 -0.33 -14.07 4.97
C ASN A 331 -0.17 -14.46 3.50
N GLY A 332 1.06 -14.79 3.06
CA GLY A 332 1.33 -15.21 1.69
C GLY A 332 1.26 -14.07 0.67
N TYR A 333 1.50 -12.84 1.12
CA TYR A 333 1.49 -11.65 0.27
C TYR A 333 2.61 -11.67 -0.77
N GLN A 334 2.28 -11.17 -1.95
CA GLN A 334 3.23 -10.87 -3.00
C GLN A 334 3.93 -9.55 -2.68
N ILE A 335 5.26 -9.61 -2.68
CA ILE A 335 6.13 -8.45 -2.49
C ILE A 335 6.83 -8.16 -3.81
N THR A 336 6.77 -6.91 -4.25
CA THR A 336 7.50 -6.43 -5.45
C THR A 336 8.45 -5.30 -5.05
N GLU A 337 9.56 -5.17 -5.76
CA GLU A 337 10.55 -4.11 -5.53
C GLU A 337 10.58 -3.16 -6.75
N VAL A 338 10.72 -1.86 -6.48
CA VAL A 338 10.81 -0.79 -7.48
C VAL A 338 12.05 0.03 -7.18
N PRO A 339 12.89 0.39 -8.16
CA PRO A 339 14.02 1.29 -7.94
C PRO A 339 13.53 2.59 -7.29
N THR A 340 14.26 3.11 -6.29
CA THR A 340 13.96 4.42 -5.70
C THR A 340 15.22 5.23 -5.51
N THR A 341 15.09 6.54 -5.68
CA THR A 341 16.19 7.49 -5.50
C THR A 341 16.27 7.93 -4.05
N ILE A 342 17.47 7.90 -3.46
CA ILE A 342 17.71 8.42 -2.11
C ILE A 342 18.80 9.48 -2.13
N ASP A 343 18.47 10.65 -1.59
CA ASP A 343 19.44 11.69 -1.32
C ASP A 343 19.96 11.58 0.12
N TYR A 344 21.26 11.29 0.26
CA TYR A 344 21.93 11.23 1.57
C TYR A 344 22.59 12.55 1.97
N ASP A 345 22.57 13.58 1.12
CA ASP A 345 23.14 14.91 1.39
C ASP A 345 22.14 15.87 2.06
N VAL A 346 20.94 15.39 2.41
CA VAL A 346 19.99 16.16 3.23
C VAL A 346 20.65 16.44 4.59
N GLU A 347 20.99 17.71 4.83
CA GLU A 347 21.75 18.22 5.97
C GLU A 347 21.09 17.86 7.32
N THR A 348 21.27 16.63 7.78
CA THR A 348 21.13 16.31 9.21
C THR A 348 22.41 16.76 9.88
N SER A 349 22.31 17.87 10.60
CA SER A 349 23.37 18.56 11.33
C SER A 349 24.20 17.61 12.21
N ASN A 350 25.29 17.03 11.68
CA ASN A 350 26.28 16.29 12.45
C ASN A 350 27.69 16.72 12.04
N ASN A 351 28.26 17.64 12.83
CA ASN A 351 29.65 18.11 12.77
C ASN A 351 30.67 17.04 13.26
N LEU A 352 30.54 15.78 12.81
CA LEU A 352 31.49 14.71 13.13
C LEU A 352 32.28 14.34 11.89
N GLY A 353 33.58 14.09 12.04
CA GLY A 353 34.45 13.79 10.91
C GLY A 353 33.98 12.54 10.13
N PRO A 354 34.25 12.42 8.81
CA PRO A 354 33.73 11.35 7.97
C PRO A 354 33.97 9.92 8.51
N VAL A 355 35.07 9.73 9.23
CA VAL A 355 35.45 8.44 9.83
C VAL A 355 34.68 8.14 11.11
N GLU A 356 34.43 9.15 11.96
CA GLU A 356 33.63 8.97 13.19
C GLU A 356 32.16 8.72 12.85
N HIS A 357 31.64 9.39 11.82
CA HIS A 357 30.31 9.12 11.29
C HIS A 357 30.21 7.69 10.75
N GLY A 358 31.17 7.25 9.94
CA GLY A 358 31.21 5.88 9.40
C GLY A 358 31.26 4.80 10.48
N LEU A 359 32.07 4.98 11.54
CA LEU A 359 32.13 4.05 12.67
C LEU A 359 30.83 4.01 13.48
N THR A 360 30.17 5.15 13.64
CA THR A 360 28.87 5.24 14.32
C THR A 360 27.79 4.51 13.53
N LEU A 361 27.74 4.69 12.21
CA LEU A 361 26.85 3.95 11.31
C LEU A 361 27.07 2.43 11.38
N VAL A 362 28.33 1.96 11.31
CA VAL A 362 28.64 0.54 11.44
C VAL A 362 28.22 0.00 12.82
N GLY A 363 28.49 0.76 13.88
CA GLY A 363 28.06 0.40 15.23
C GLY A 363 26.54 0.30 15.36
N ASN A 364 25.80 1.21 14.73
CA ASN A 364 24.34 1.17 14.69
C ASN A 364 23.84 -0.05 13.92
N ILE A 365 24.41 -0.36 12.76
CA ILE A 365 24.05 -1.56 11.98
C ILE A 365 24.32 -2.83 12.79
N ILE A 366 25.48 -2.94 13.46
CA ILE A 366 25.80 -4.10 14.31
C ILE A 366 24.78 -4.22 15.45
N ARG A 367 24.40 -3.11 16.08
CA ARG A 367 23.36 -3.10 17.13
C ARG A 367 21.99 -3.53 16.58
N THR A 368 21.62 -3.08 15.38
CA THR A 368 20.38 -3.51 14.72
C THR A 368 20.39 -5.01 14.48
N VAL A 369 21.50 -5.55 13.94
CA VAL A 369 21.67 -6.99 13.73
C VAL A 369 21.63 -7.77 15.05
N GLU A 370 22.31 -7.29 16.08
CA GLU A 370 22.34 -7.93 17.41
C GLU A 370 20.94 -7.99 18.03
N ARG A 371 20.15 -6.93 17.84
CA ARG A 371 18.80 -6.82 18.35
C ARG A 371 17.80 -7.68 17.57
N GLU A 372 17.80 -7.56 16.25
CA GLU A 372 16.81 -8.25 15.40
C GLU A 372 17.14 -9.73 15.18
N HIS A 373 18.43 -10.09 15.09
CA HIS A 373 18.86 -11.44 14.72
C HIS A 373 19.95 -12.03 15.64
N PRO A 374 19.76 -12.06 16.98
CA PRO A 374 20.78 -12.52 17.93
C PRO A 374 21.23 -13.98 17.71
N ILE A 375 20.31 -14.86 17.30
CA ILE A 375 20.63 -16.27 17.00
C ILE A 375 21.52 -16.40 15.76
N MET A 376 21.29 -15.61 14.72
CA MET A 376 22.14 -15.68 13.52
C MET A 376 23.51 -15.09 13.79
N LEU A 377 23.58 -14.00 14.57
CA LEU A 377 24.84 -13.32 14.87
C LEU A 377 25.74 -14.12 15.83
N LEU A 378 25.18 -14.67 16.91
CA LEU A 378 25.96 -15.34 17.97
C LEU A 378 25.70 -16.84 18.06
N GLY A 379 24.45 -17.27 17.86
CA GLY A 379 24.03 -18.66 17.95
C GLY A 379 24.69 -19.56 16.90
N VAL A 380 24.49 -19.25 15.62
CA VAL A 380 25.01 -20.07 14.49
C VAL A 380 26.54 -20.13 14.47
N PRO A 381 27.29 -19.01 14.61
CA PRO A 381 28.74 -19.06 14.75
C PRO A 381 29.18 -19.81 16.01
N GLY A 382 28.44 -19.68 17.11
CA GLY A 382 28.68 -20.41 18.35
C GLY A 382 28.61 -21.93 18.14
N VAL A 383 27.52 -22.43 17.55
CA VAL A 383 27.35 -23.85 17.21
C VAL A 383 28.44 -24.32 16.25
N SER A 384 28.79 -23.51 15.24
CA SER A 384 29.86 -23.82 14.29
C SER A 384 31.22 -23.95 14.99
N CYS A 385 31.53 -23.07 15.94
CA CYS A 385 32.74 -23.17 16.77
C CYS A 385 32.75 -24.45 17.61
N VAL A 386 31.62 -24.87 18.17
CA VAL A 386 31.52 -26.14 18.90
C VAL A 386 31.80 -27.32 17.98
N LEU A 387 31.25 -27.33 16.76
CA LEU A 387 31.52 -28.37 15.77
C LEU A 387 33.01 -28.45 15.39
N ILE A 388 33.65 -27.29 15.18
CA ILE A 388 35.11 -27.20 14.95
C ILE A 388 35.87 -27.75 16.15
N GLY A 389 35.44 -27.41 17.37
CA GLY A 389 35.97 -27.95 18.62
C GLY A 389 35.95 -29.48 18.65
N PHE A 390 34.83 -30.09 18.27
CA PHE A 390 34.70 -31.55 18.18
C PHE A 390 35.60 -32.18 17.11
N VAL A 391 35.82 -31.50 15.97
CA VAL A 391 36.80 -31.94 14.97
C VAL A 391 38.20 -31.99 15.59
N PHE A 392 38.63 -30.96 16.31
CA PHE A 392 39.92 -30.96 17.00
C PHE A 392 39.99 -32.01 18.13
N THR A 393 38.89 -32.27 18.83
CA THR A 393 38.81 -33.36 19.81
C THR A 393 39.06 -34.72 19.16
N TYR A 394 38.38 -34.97 18.03
CA TYR A 394 38.58 -36.19 17.26
C TYR A 394 40.02 -36.33 16.77
N LEU A 395 40.59 -35.27 16.20
CA LEU A 395 41.99 -35.26 15.75
C LEU A 395 42.97 -35.53 16.91
N THR A 396 42.71 -34.96 18.09
CA THR A 396 43.52 -35.20 19.30
C THR A 396 43.49 -36.67 19.69
N MET A 397 42.30 -37.26 19.75
CA MET A 397 42.10 -38.66 20.14
C MET A 397 42.71 -39.62 19.12
N PHE A 398 42.49 -39.38 17.82
CA PHE A 398 43.02 -40.21 16.75
C PHE A 398 44.55 -40.24 16.73
N ASN A 399 45.19 -39.06 16.83
CA ASN A 399 46.65 -38.96 16.88
C ASN A 399 47.23 -39.60 18.15
N TYR A 400 46.57 -39.45 19.29
CA TYR A 400 47.00 -40.10 20.53
C TYR A 400 46.97 -41.63 20.41
N LEU A 401 45.90 -42.19 19.84
CA LEU A 401 45.76 -43.64 19.65
C LEU A 401 46.80 -44.20 18.65
N GLN A 402 47.17 -43.45 17.61
CA GLN A 402 48.15 -43.90 16.62
C GLN A 402 49.60 -43.74 17.07
N SER A 403 49.94 -42.59 17.67
CA SER A 403 51.33 -42.23 17.96
C SER A 403 51.76 -42.48 19.40
N GLY A 404 50.80 -42.66 20.32
CA GLY A 404 51.05 -42.69 21.77
C GLY A 404 51.45 -41.33 22.36
N THR A 405 51.59 -40.29 21.53
CA THR A 405 51.93 -38.93 21.95
C THR A 405 50.69 -38.06 22.02
N PHE A 406 50.59 -37.23 23.05
CA PHE A 406 49.45 -36.34 23.24
C PHE A 406 49.66 -35.03 22.48
N PRO A 407 48.87 -34.73 21.42
CA PRO A 407 49.07 -33.54 20.60
C PRO A 407 48.46 -32.31 21.28
N LEU A 408 49.23 -31.70 22.20
CA LEU A 408 48.78 -30.59 23.05
C LEU A 408 48.13 -29.44 22.28
N GLY A 409 48.63 -29.09 21.09
CA GLY A 409 48.05 -28.01 20.27
C GLY A 409 46.60 -28.27 19.84
N HIS A 410 46.28 -29.50 19.43
CA HIS A 410 44.91 -29.87 19.04
C HIS A 410 43.97 -29.88 20.25
N ALA A 411 44.46 -30.34 21.40
CA ALA A 411 43.70 -30.35 22.65
C ALA A 411 43.36 -28.93 23.12
N LEU A 412 44.32 -28.00 23.03
CA LEU A 412 44.09 -26.59 23.36
C LEU A 412 43.11 -25.91 22.39
N ALA A 413 43.27 -26.17 21.08
CA ALA A 413 42.34 -25.65 20.07
C ALA A 413 40.92 -26.18 20.30
N SER A 414 40.77 -27.49 20.52
CA SER A 414 39.49 -28.14 20.86
C SER A 414 38.81 -27.46 22.05
N THR A 415 39.53 -27.30 23.16
CA THR A 415 38.98 -26.72 24.39
C THR A 415 38.57 -25.25 24.15
N THR A 416 39.41 -24.48 23.46
CA THR A 416 39.15 -23.06 23.18
C THR A 416 37.92 -22.87 22.29
N PHE A 417 37.85 -23.56 21.14
CA PHE A 417 36.71 -23.46 20.23
C PHE A 417 35.41 -23.96 20.86
N THR A 418 35.48 -25.02 21.67
CA THR A 418 34.30 -25.54 22.38
C THR A 418 33.78 -24.54 23.41
N ILE A 419 34.65 -23.96 24.26
CA ILE A 419 34.24 -22.99 25.28
C ILE A 419 33.69 -21.72 24.63
N ILE A 420 34.41 -21.14 23.67
CA ILE A 420 33.96 -19.92 22.96
C ILE A 420 32.63 -20.20 22.26
N GLY A 421 32.50 -21.34 21.59
CA GLY A 421 31.28 -21.72 20.89
C GLY A 421 30.08 -21.90 21.81
N ILE A 422 30.25 -22.56 22.96
CA ILE A 422 29.20 -22.71 23.96
C ILE A 422 28.78 -21.35 24.51
N LEU A 423 29.74 -20.50 24.91
CA LEU A 423 29.43 -19.17 25.45
C LEU A 423 28.70 -18.30 24.43
N ALA A 424 29.13 -18.29 23.17
CA ALA A 424 28.46 -17.55 22.10
C ALA A 424 27.04 -18.08 21.84
N ALA A 425 26.86 -19.41 21.78
CA ALA A 425 25.55 -20.02 21.55
C ALA A 425 24.57 -19.71 22.70
N PHE A 426 25.01 -19.85 23.95
CA PHE A 426 24.19 -19.48 25.11
C PHE A 426 23.87 -17.98 25.13
N THR A 427 24.83 -17.12 24.80
CA THR A 427 24.59 -15.67 24.74
C THR A 427 23.54 -15.34 23.67
N GLY A 428 23.63 -15.92 22.48
CA GLY A 428 22.63 -15.75 21.42
C GLY A 428 21.23 -16.22 21.84
N ILE A 429 21.13 -17.35 22.54
CA ILE A 429 19.84 -17.86 23.06
C ILE A 429 19.28 -16.93 24.14
N ILE A 430 20.12 -16.45 25.06
CA ILE A 430 19.70 -15.53 26.13
C ILE A 430 19.20 -14.22 25.53
N LEU A 431 19.94 -13.63 24.58
CA LEU A 431 19.53 -12.39 23.91
C LEU A 431 18.20 -12.56 23.17
N HIS A 432 18.02 -13.66 22.44
CA HIS A 432 16.75 -13.95 21.78
C HIS A 432 15.59 -14.15 22.75
N SER A 433 15.83 -14.85 23.86
CA SER A 433 14.83 -15.03 24.90
C SER A 433 14.46 -13.72 25.57
N LEU A 434 15.40 -12.79 25.75
CA LEU A 434 15.10 -11.49 26.34
C LEU A 434 14.25 -10.63 25.41
N GLU A 435 14.47 -10.71 24.10
CA GLU A 435 13.67 -9.98 23.11
C GLU A 435 12.21 -10.48 23.12
N LEU A 436 12.00 -11.80 23.12
CA LEU A 436 10.66 -12.41 23.19
C LEU A 436 9.86 -12.05 24.45
N TYR A 437 10.53 -11.70 25.55
CA TYR A 437 9.87 -11.32 26.82
C TYR A 437 9.70 -9.81 26.99
N ARG A 438 10.21 -9.02 26.04
CA ARG A 438 10.08 -7.57 26.03
C ARG A 438 8.82 -7.11 25.28
N GLN A 439 8.32 -7.94 24.36
CA GLN A 439 6.97 -7.93 23.81
C GLN A 439 5.97 -8.43 24.85
#